data_AF-A0A3A6FWR6-F1
#
_entry.id   AF-A0A3A6FWR6-F1
#
_cell.length_a   1.000
_cell.length_b   1.000
_cell.length_c   1.000
_cell.angle_alpha   90.00
_cell.angle_beta   90.00
_cell.angle_gamma   90.00
#
_symmetry.space_group_name_H-M   'P 1'
#
loop_
_entity.id
_entity.type
_entity.pdbx_description
1 polymer ?
#
loop_
_entity_poly.entity_id
_entity_poly.type
_entity_poly.pdbx_seq_one_letter_code
_entity_poly.pdbx_strand_id
1 'polypeptide(L)'
;MAKARKDNKGRALRRGESQRKSDKRYIYQYKDPNGTRRVIYAVDLLELREKEKKIVRDQLDGLDTYVSGKATLNTVFDRYMATKYDLKPQTRVSYKYMYDHFVRDNFGKRYIGDIKYSDVKLYYYHLINEKGFKPVTIDNIHTLLHPTFRMAVRDGIIRVNPSEGVMAEIKRSNSWERGTRHALTREQQKAFMEYTASSPLYNHWLPLFTVLFGTGCRIGEVIGLRWDDLDYEKRQISINHAVIYRMMENGKAEFHVSTPKTKAGKRTVPMMDAVYQAFRDEYEAQKERGFNIEVCDGMSGFIFANRNGGLHNPSTINRAIRRIYESHNAEEIVKAKKEKRAPILIPHFSCHHMRHTFCTRLCEVEENIKVAQDIMGHADIGTTLNIYAEANDEAKLKAVNSMQKKFDIF
;
A
#
# COMPACT_ATOMS: atom_id res chain seq x y z
N MET A 1 8.12 -17.74 56.82
CA MET A 1 9.04 -16.74 56.22
C MET A 1 9.87 -17.43 55.16
N ALA A 2 9.89 -16.94 53.92
CA ALA A 2 10.68 -17.54 52.85
C ALA A 2 12.19 -17.38 53.17
N LYS A 3 12.95 -18.48 53.23
CA LYS A 3 14.41 -18.46 53.42
C LYS A 3 15.03 -17.63 52.29
N ALA A 4 15.66 -16.50 52.63
CA ALA A 4 16.40 -15.67 51.68
C ALA A 4 17.49 -16.52 51.01
N ARG A 5 17.57 -16.47 49.67
CA ARG A 5 18.62 -17.17 48.92
C ARG A 5 19.96 -16.55 49.27
N LYS A 6 20.97 -17.38 49.55
CA LYS A 6 22.31 -16.93 49.90
C LYS A 6 23.32 -17.34 48.84
N ASP A 7 24.36 -16.54 48.66
CA ASP A 7 25.51 -16.88 47.82
C ASP A 7 26.41 -17.91 48.52
N ASN A 8 27.48 -18.34 47.83
CA ASN A 8 28.48 -19.26 48.35
C ASN A 8 29.32 -18.69 49.52
N LYS A 9 29.19 -17.40 49.84
CA LYS A 9 29.82 -16.71 50.97
C LYS A 9 28.82 -16.37 52.08
N GLY A 10 27.58 -16.87 52.00
CA GLY A 10 26.52 -16.66 53.01
C GLY A 10 25.80 -15.32 52.95
N ARG A 11 26.05 -14.47 51.94
CA ARG A 11 25.38 -13.16 51.77
C ARG A 11 24.00 -13.35 51.15
N ALA A 12 23.02 -12.56 51.58
CA ALA A 12 21.67 -12.63 51.04
C ALA A 12 21.57 -12.00 49.62
N LEU A 13 20.93 -12.73 48.72
CA LEU A 13 20.64 -12.34 47.34
C LEU A 13 19.22 -11.75 47.24
N ARG A 14 19.08 -10.66 46.49
CA ARG A 14 17.82 -9.96 46.22
C ARG A 14 17.01 -10.68 45.13
N ARG A 15 15.76 -10.26 44.94
CA ARG A 15 14.89 -10.80 43.90
C ARG A 15 15.51 -10.53 42.52
N GLY A 16 15.68 -11.58 41.71
CA GLY A 16 16.33 -11.49 40.40
C GLY A 16 17.85 -11.72 40.44
N GLU A 17 18.48 -11.66 41.62
CA GLU A 17 19.89 -12.02 41.81
C GLU A 17 20.07 -13.55 41.94
N SER A 18 21.10 -14.09 41.32
CA SER A 18 21.54 -15.48 41.49
C SER A 18 23.06 -15.59 41.29
N GLN A 19 23.68 -16.68 41.75
CA GLN A 19 25.11 -16.95 41.53
C GLN A 19 25.25 -18.26 40.77
N ARG A 20 26.03 -18.25 39.68
CA ARG A 20 26.29 -19.47 38.90
C ARG A 20 27.27 -20.38 39.64
N LYS A 21 26.94 -21.67 39.68
CA LYS A 21 27.81 -22.70 40.28
C LYS A 21 29.08 -22.97 39.45
N SER A 22 29.05 -22.75 38.14
CA SER A 22 30.15 -23.09 37.23
C SER A 22 31.33 -22.12 37.28
N ASP A 23 31.07 -20.81 37.25
CA ASP A 23 32.08 -19.75 37.13
C ASP A 23 32.03 -18.75 38.30
N LYS A 24 31.18 -19.02 39.30
CA LYS A 24 30.97 -18.21 40.52
C LYS A 24 30.51 -16.76 40.23
N ARG A 25 30.15 -16.41 38.99
CA ARG A 25 29.66 -15.08 38.62
C ARG A 25 28.25 -14.84 39.16
N TYR A 26 27.98 -13.60 39.52
CA TYR A 26 26.65 -13.15 39.89
C TYR A 26 25.85 -12.75 38.65
N ILE A 27 24.54 -13.00 38.73
CA ILE A 27 23.58 -12.76 37.66
C ILE A 27 22.43 -11.95 38.23
N TYR A 28 22.00 -10.93 37.48
CA TYR A 28 20.73 -10.26 37.72
C TYR A 28 19.82 -10.38 36.48
N GLN A 29 18.61 -10.88 36.68
CA GLN A 29 17.59 -11.04 35.65
C GLN A 29 16.48 -10.01 35.85
N TYR A 30 16.18 -9.25 34.79
CA TYR A 30 15.12 -8.23 34.80
C TYR A 30 14.31 -8.24 33.50
N LYS A 31 13.17 -7.56 33.50
CA LYS A 31 12.40 -7.27 32.28
C LYS A 31 12.65 -5.82 31.89
N ASP A 32 12.95 -5.58 30.61
CA ASP A 32 13.04 -4.23 30.06
C ASP A 32 11.63 -3.59 29.89
N PRO A 33 11.53 -2.28 29.60
CA PRO A 33 10.24 -1.61 29.38
C PRO A 33 9.41 -2.20 28.22
N ASN A 34 10.04 -2.96 27.32
CA ASN A 34 9.38 -3.66 26.21
C ASN A 34 8.96 -5.10 26.59
N GLY A 35 9.09 -5.48 27.86
CA GLY A 35 8.70 -6.79 28.39
C GLY A 35 9.70 -7.93 28.11
N THR A 36 10.84 -7.63 27.49
CA THR A 36 11.87 -8.63 27.14
C THR A 36 12.74 -8.93 28.35
N ARG A 37 13.01 -10.22 28.60
CA ARG A 37 13.91 -10.65 29.68
C ARG A 37 15.36 -10.38 29.29
N ARG A 38 16.08 -9.66 30.14
CA ARG A 38 17.50 -9.34 30.00
C ARG A 38 18.27 -9.85 31.21
N VAL A 39 19.53 -10.18 30.98
CA VAL A 39 20.41 -10.78 31.98
C VAL A 39 21.73 -10.05 31.97
N ILE A 40 22.21 -9.66 33.15
CA ILE A 40 23.55 -9.07 33.32
C ILE A 40 24.39 -9.90 34.28
N TYR A 41 25.70 -9.78 34.11
CA TYR A 41 26.70 -10.55 34.84
C TYR A 41 27.69 -9.62 35.54
N ALA A 42 28.19 -10.05 36.71
CA ALA A 42 29.26 -9.39 37.43
C ALA A 42 30.11 -10.41 38.19
N VAL A 43 31.37 -10.05 38.47
CA VAL A 43 32.30 -10.94 39.18
C VAL A 43 32.12 -10.79 40.70
N ASP A 44 31.70 -9.60 41.15
CA ASP A 44 31.37 -9.34 42.55
C ASP A 44 29.91 -8.86 42.72
N LEU A 45 29.36 -9.11 43.91
CA LEU A 45 27.99 -8.74 44.28
C LEU A 45 27.80 -7.23 44.37
N LEU A 46 28.83 -6.48 44.76
CA LEU A 46 28.77 -5.02 44.83
C LEU A 46 28.71 -4.40 43.43
N GLU A 47 29.54 -4.91 42.51
CA GLU A 47 29.51 -4.55 41.09
C GLU A 47 28.16 -4.88 40.44
N LEU A 48 27.58 -6.05 40.76
CA LEU A 48 26.24 -6.42 40.28
C LEU A 48 25.18 -5.41 40.72
N ARG A 49 25.24 -4.97 41.98
CA ARG A 49 24.26 -4.05 42.56
C ARG A 49 24.42 -2.62 42.05
N GLU A 50 25.64 -2.17 41.75
CA GLU A 50 25.85 -0.91 41.06
C GLU A 50 25.30 -0.96 39.62
N LYS A 51 25.48 -2.08 38.90
CA LYS A 51 24.84 -2.29 37.60
C LYS A 51 23.31 -2.37 37.70
N GLU A 52 22.77 -3.02 38.73
CA GLU A 52 21.33 -3.05 39.03
C GLU A 52 20.79 -1.62 39.25
N LYS A 53 21.41 -0.85 40.14
CA LYS A 53 21.03 0.54 40.41
C LYS A 53 21.09 1.39 39.14
N LYS A 54 22.13 1.21 38.31
CA LYS A 54 22.25 1.91 37.04
C LYS A 54 21.13 1.52 36.07
N ILE A 55 20.76 0.25 35.96
CA ILE A 55 19.65 -0.20 35.09
C ILE A 55 18.31 0.31 35.58
N VAL A 56 18.06 0.25 36.90
CA VAL A 56 16.82 0.80 37.49
C VAL A 56 16.76 2.31 37.25
N ARG A 57 17.89 3.00 37.42
CA ARG A 57 18.03 4.41 37.07
C ARG A 57 17.83 4.66 35.58
N ASP A 58 18.42 3.88 34.67
CA ASP A 58 18.25 4.03 33.22
C ASP A 58 16.79 3.73 32.77
N GLN A 59 16.08 2.86 33.50
CA GLN A 59 14.66 2.56 33.26
C GLN A 59 13.74 3.67 33.78
N LEU A 60 14.04 4.22 34.95
CA LEU A 60 13.38 5.40 35.50
C LEU A 60 13.70 6.64 34.67
N ASP A 61 14.96 6.81 34.26
CA ASP A 61 15.45 7.83 33.34
C ASP A 61 14.80 7.65 31.97
N GLY A 62 14.50 6.44 31.48
CA GLY A 62 13.73 6.26 30.24
C GLY A 62 12.29 6.79 30.33
N LEU A 63 11.68 6.72 31.52
CA LEU A 63 10.39 7.34 31.83
C LEU A 63 10.53 8.85 32.07
N ASP A 64 11.59 9.29 32.76
CA ASP A 64 11.88 10.71 33.01
C ASP A 64 12.39 11.44 31.76
N THR A 65 13.07 10.80 30.83
CA THR A 65 13.52 11.34 29.52
C THR A 65 12.31 11.64 28.64
N TYR A 66 11.28 10.81 28.76
CA TYR A 66 9.99 10.97 28.08
C TYR A 66 9.16 12.12 28.71
N VAL A 67 9.15 12.20 30.04
CA VAL A 67 8.46 13.28 30.78
C VAL A 67 9.24 14.62 30.74
N SER A 68 10.57 14.57 30.56
CA SER A 68 11.45 15.76 30.50
C SER A 68 11.69 16.32 29.08
N GLY A 69 10.99 15.82 28.06
CA GLY A 69 11.09 16.33 26.69
C GLY A 69 12.40 15.96 25.96
N LYS A 70 13.22 15.08 26.54
CA LYS A 70 14.49 14.58 25.97
C LYS A 70 14.32 13.34 25.08
N ALA A 71 13.08 12.92 24.79
CA ALA A 71 12.81 11.85 23.85
C ALA A 71 13.05 12.31 22.40
N THR A 72 13.62 11.44 21.57
CA THR A 72 13.71 11.69 20.13
C THR A 72 12.40 11.38 19.43
N LEU A 73 12.18 11.95 18.24
CA LEU A 73 11.03 11.60 17.40
C LEU A 73 10.98 10.09 17.10
N ASN A 74 12.13 9.44 16.90
CA ASN A 74 12.23 7.98 16.73
C ASN A 74 11.64 7.22 17.93
N THR A 75 12.00 7.61 19.15
CA THR A 75 11.49 6.97 20.38
C THR A 75 9.98 7.07 20.47
N VAL A 76 9.42 8.23 20.15
CA VAL A 76 7.97 8.46 20.19
C VAL A 76 7.26 7.69 19.07
N PHE A 77 7.82 7.65 17.86
CA PHE A 77 7.26 6.88 16.74
C PHE A 77 7.23 5.38 17.03
N ASP A 78 8.31 4.82 17.57
CA ASP A 78 8.37 3.38 17.87
C ASP A 78 7.32 3.01 18.93
N ARG A 79 7.10 3.88 19.93
CA ARG A 79 6.00 3.73 20.90
C ARG A 79 4.63 3.86 20.24
N TYR A 80 4.43 4.85 19.36
CA TYR A 80 3.19 5.01 18.60
C TYR A 80 2.87 3.73 17.82
N MET A 81 3.85 3.15 17.13
CA MET A 81 3.68 1.89 16.40
C MET A 81 3.38 0.68 17.31
N ALA A 82 3.89 0.67 18.55
CA ALA A 82 3.59 -0.35 19.54
C ALA A 82 2.13 -0.30 20.04
N THR A 83 1.51 0.89 20.09
CA THR A 83 0.09 1.03 20.48
C THR A 83 -0.90 0.52 19.42
N LYS A 84 -0.42 0.25 18.20
CA LYS A 84 -1.28 -0.06 17.05
C LYS A 84 -1.48 -1.56 16.85
N TYR A 85 -2.09 -2.25 17.81
CA TYR A 85 -2.28 -3.71 17.75
C TYR A 85 -3.13 -4.18 16.55
N ASP A 86 -4.16 -3.42 16.17
CA ASP A 86 -5.12 -3.81 15.11
C ASP A 86 -4.71 -3.39 13.68
N LEU A 87 -3.48 -2.94 13.47
CA LEU A 87 -3.01 -2.62 12.12
C LEU A 87 -2.79 -3.90 11.30
N LYS A 88 -3.34 -3.90 10.07
CA LYS A 88 -3.04 -4.97 9.09
C LYS A 88 -1.51 -5.08 8.90
N PRO A 89 -0.95 -6.30 8.77
CA PRO A 89 0.48 -6.51 8.60
C PRO A 89 1.10 -5.64 7.49
N GLN A 90 0.46 -5.57 6.32
CA GLN A 90 0.92 -4.74 5.21
C GLN A 90 0.99 -3.26 5.57
N THR A 91 -0.01 -2.73 6.28
CA THR A 91 -0.02 -1.34 6.71
C THR A 91 1.14 -1.07 7.67
N ARG A 92 1.41 -1.99 8.60
CA ARG A 92 2.56 -1.90 9.51
C ARG A 92 3.88 -1.89 8.76
N VAL A 93 4.08 -2.81 7.80
CA VAL A 93 5.29 -2.87 6.96
C VAL A 93 5.47 -1.58 6.18
N SER A 94 4.43 -1.08 5.53
CA SER A 94 4.48 0.19 4.79
C SER A 94 4.79 1.38 5.70
N TYR A 95 4.20 1.44 6.89
CA TYR A 95 4.47 2.52 7.85
C TYR A 95 5.92 2.52 8.32
N LYS A 96 6.45 1.34 8.71
CA LYS A 96 7.86 1.20 9.06
C LYS A 96 8.76 1.58 7.90
N TYR A 97 8.54 1.02 6.71
CA TYR A 97 9.33 1.36 5.52
C TYR A 97 9.39 2.86 5.25
N MET A 98 8.22 3.53 5.25
CA MET A 98 8.16 4.98 5.04
C MET A 98 8.92 5.75 6.13
N TYR A 99 8.74 5.38 7.39
CA TYR A 99 9.44 6.06 8.47
C TYR A 99 10.96 5.81 8.42
N ASP A 100 11.37 4.56 8.25
CA ASP A 100 12.76 4.12 8.23
C ASP A 100 13.52 4.77 7.07
N HIS A 101 12.91 4.80 5.88
CA HIS A 101 13.55 5.33 4.68
C HIS A 101 13.61 6.86 4.62
N PHE A 102 12.56 7.55 5.09
CA PHE A 102 12.46 9.00 4.90
C PHE A 102 12.78 9.80 6.17
N VAL A 103 12.48 9.26 7.36
CA VAL A 103 12.52 10.02 8.63
C VAL A 103 13.65 9.56 9.54
N ARG A 104 13.80 8.25 9.77
CA ARG A 104 14.54 7.68 10.91
C ARG A 104 15.98 8.15 11.02
N ASP A 105 16.70 8.20 9.90
CA ASP A 105 18.14 8.49 9.89
C ASP A 105 18.49 9.97 9.96
N ASN A 106 17.52 10.86 9.69
CA ASN A 106 17.73 12.31 9.67
C ASN A 106 16.79 12.98 10.68
N PHE A 107 15.60 13.39 10.23
CA PHE A 107 14.64 14.15 11.01
C PHE A 107 14.21 13.44 12.31
N GLY A 108 14.15 12.11 12.30
CA GLY A 108 13.77 11.26 13.42
C GLY A 108 14.72 11.30 14.63
N LYS A 109 15.99 11.67 14.42
CA LYS A 109 17.00 11.74 15.50
C LYS A 109 16.86 13.00 16.36
N ARG A 110 16.08 13.99 15.93
CA ARG A 110 15.87 15.24 16.69
C ARG A 110 15.05 14.97 17.95
N TYR A 111 15.35 15.72 19.01
CA TYR A 111 14.51 15.75 20.21
C TYR A 111 13.14 16.32 19.87
N ILE A 112 12.10 15.63 20.30
CA ILE A 112 10.73 15.98 19.90
C ILE A 112 10.31 17.35 20.44
N GLY A 113 10.83 17.75 21.61
CA GLY A 113 10.61 19.07 22.20
C GLY A 113 11.22 20.24 21.41
N ASP A 114 12.24 19.96 20.60
CA ASP A 114 12.95 20.98 19.80
C ASP A 114 12.40 21.09 18.36
N ILE A 115 11.43 20.27 17.98
CA ILE A 115 10.84 20.30 16.64
C ILE A 115 9.72 21.34 16.62
N LYS A 116 9.93 22.40 15.84
CA LYS A 116 8.95 23.47 15.65
C LYS A 116 8.15 23.26 14.36
N TYR A 117 7.09 24.05 14.21
CA TYR A 117 6.30 24.11 12.99
C TYR A 117 7.14 24.35 11.73
N SER A 118 8.03 25.34 11.80
CA SER A 118 8.94 25.69 10.70
C SER A 118 9.88 24.54 10.32
N ASP A 119 10.30 23.72 11.28
CA ASP A 119 11.17 22.57 11.01
C ASP A 119 10.47 21.49 10.19
N VAL A 120 9.21 21.17 10.54
CA VAL A 120 8.40 20.21 9.79
C VAL A 120 8.16 20.71 8.37
N LYS A 121 7.86 22.01 8.23
CA LYS A 121 7.64 22.66 6.92
C LYS A 121 8.91 22.63 6.06
N LEU A 122 10.06 23.02 6.60
CA LEU A 122 11.34 22.97 5.89
C LEU A 122 11.71 21.55 5.49
N TYR A 123 11.50 20.58 6.37
CA TYR A 123 11.73 19.17 6.06
C TYR A 123 10.87 18.68 4.89
N TYR A 124 9.58 19.04 4.84
CA TYR A 124 8.73 18.68 3.70
C TYR A 124 9.16 19.37 2.40
N TYR A 125 9.55 20.64 2.44
CA TYR A 125 10.08 21.31 1.25
C TYR A 125 11.41 20.71 0.78
N HIS A 126 12.30 20.32 1.69
CA HIS A 126 13.54 19.61 1.34
C HIS A 126 13.21 18.31 0.57
N LEU A 127 12.23 17.53 1.04
CA LEU A 127 11.81 16.32 0.36
C LEU A 127 11.21 16.58 -1.04
N ILE A 128 10.44 17.66 -1.21
CA ILE A 128 9.82 17.99 -2.50
C ILE A 128 10.85 18.59 -3.46
N ASN A 129 11.53 19.65 -3.06
CA ASN A 129 12.32 20.51 -3.94
C ASN A 129 13.74 19.96 -4.17
N GLU A 130 14.38 19.41 -3.13
CA GLU A 130 15.77 18.93 -3.25
C GLU A 130 15.85 17.43 -3.55
N LYS A 131 14.96 16.63 -2.95
CA LYS A 131 14.92 15.18 -3.21
C LYS A 131 13.98 14.78 -4.34
N GLY A 132 13.17 15.71 -4.86
CA GLY A 132 12.26 15.46 -5.98
C GLY A 132 11.13 14.48 -5.67
N PHE A 133 10.76 14.30 -4.40
CA PHE A 133 9.69 13.38 -4.04
C PHE A 133 8.32 13.95 -4.42
N LYS A 134 7.45 13.07 -4.92
CA LYS A 134 6.08 13.43 -5.29
C LYS A 134 5.28 13.86 -4.05
N PRO A 135 4.34 14.82 -4.20
CA PRO A 135 3.38 15.24 -3.16
C PRO A 135 2.76 14.11 -2.33
N VAL A 136 2.37 13.01 -2.98
CA VAL A 136 1.76 11.84 -2.30
C VAL A 136 2.69 11.18 -1.29
N THR A 137 4.00 11.17 -1.55
CA THR A 137 5.00 10.67 -0.60
C THR A 137 4.99 11.50 0.67
N ILE A 138 4.84 12.82 0.54
CA ILE A 138 4.77 13.75 1.69
C ILE A 138 3.49 13.55 2.48
N ASP A 139 2.33 13.39 1.82
CA ASP A 139 1.08 13.02 2.50
C ASP A 139 1.25 11.71 3.31
N ASN A 140 1.94 10.72 2.76
CA ASN A 140 2.19 9.45 3.44
C ASN A 140 3.10 9.62 4.66
N ILE A 141 4.18 10.41 4.55
CA ILE A 141 5.06 10.73 5.68
C ILE A 141 4.29 11.51 6.76
N HIS A 142 3.48 12.49 6.35
CA HIS A 142 2.65 13.28 7.26
C HIS A 142 1.63 12.42 8.01
N THR A 143 1.04 11.43 7.34
CA THR A 143 0.12 10.45 7.95
C THR A 143 0.79 9.63 9.06
N LEU A 144 2.13 9.57 9.11
CA LEU A 144 2.89 8.96 10.20
C LEU A 144 3.30 9.97 11.26
N LEU A 145 3.86 11.12 10.84
CA LEU A 145 4.38 12.13 11.75
C LEU A 145 3.28 12.80 12.57
N HIS A 146 2.18 13.19 11.92
CA HIS A 146 1.10 13.91 12.58
C HIS A 146 0.48 13.15 13.76
N PRO A 147 0.06 11.88 13.63
CA PRO A 147 -0.45 11.14 14.78
C PRO A 147 0.62 10.82 15.81
N THR A 148 1.90 10.73 15.42
CA THR A 148 3.02 10.56 16.36
C THR A 148 3.18 11.78 17.26
N PHE A 149 3.20 12.99 16.69
CA PHE A 149 3.20 14.23 17.45
C PHE A 149 1.92 14.41 18.27
N ARG A 150 0.76 14.01 17.73
CA ARG A 150 -0.51 14.06 18.47
C ARG A 150 -0.48 13.16 19.71
N MET A 151 0.14 11.98 19.63
CA MET A 151 0.35 11.12 20.78
C MET A 151 1.27 11.79 21.81
N ALA A 152 2.37 12.40 21.36
CA ALA A 152 3.28 13.14 22.24
C ALA A 152 2.61 14.31 22.99
N VAL A 153 1.66 15.00 22.34
CA VAL A 153 0.83 16.03 23.00
C VAL A 153 -0.05 15.42 24.08
N ARG A 154 -0.73 14.31 23.77
CA ARG A 154 -1.62 13.63 24.74
C ARG A 154 -0.87 13.10 25.95
N ASP A 155 0.37 12.64 25.73
CA ASP A 155 1.22 12.11 26.78
C ASP A 155 2.00 13.22 27.54
N GLY A 156 1.75 14.50 27.21
CA GLY A 156 2.34 15.65 27.90
C GLY A 156 3.81 15.93 27.59
N ILE A 157 4.39 15.25 26.59
CA ILE A 157 5.80 15.41 26.19
C ILE A 157 6.03 16.77 25.55
N ILE A 158 5.07 17.20 24.71
CA ILE A 158 5.08 18.48 24.02
C ILE A 158 3.74 19.17 24.20
N ARG A 159 3.72 20.50 24.19
CA ARG A 159 2.48 21.28 24.43
C ARG A 159 1.60 21.40 23.18
N VAL A 160 2.22 21.42 22.00
CA VAL A 160 1.54 21.66 20.72
C VAL A 160 2.07 20.69 19.68
N ASN A 161 1.22 20.33 18.71
CA ASN A 161 1.61 19.48 17.60
C ASN A 161 2.32 20.34 16.53
N PRO A 162 3.63 20.18 16.29
CA PRO A 162 4.36 21.01 15.31
C PRO A 162 3.95 20.72 13.86
N SER A 163 3.24 19.63 13.59
CA SER A 163 2.77 19.31 12.23
C SER A 163 1.37 19.84 11.93
N GLU A 164 0.68 20.44 12.91
CA GLU A 164 -0.68 20.95 12.75
C GLU A 164 -0.71 22.06 11.69
N GLY A 165 -1.60 21.95 10.69
CA GLY A 165 -1.75 22.97 9.63
C GLY A 165 -0.69 22.96 8.51
N VAL A 166 0.46 22.29 8.68
CA VAL A 166 1.58 22.32 7.69
C VAL A 166 1.12 21.90 6.30
N MET A 167 0.36 20.80 6.20
CA MET A 167 -0.08 20.30 4.90
C MET A 167 -1.08 21.23 4.20
N ALA A 168 -1.85 22.03 4.93
CA ALA A 168 -2.80 22.98 4.32
C ALA A 168 -2.06 24.12 3.61
N GLU A 169 -0.90 24.52 4.09
CA GLU A 169 -0.04 25.49 3.41
C GLU A 169 0.68 24.87 2.21
N ILE A 170 1.28 23.69 2.38
CA ILE A 170 2.01 23.03 1.29
C ILE A 170 1.08 22.71 0.12
N LYS A 171 -0.14 22.25 0.39
CA LYS A 171 -1.14 21.96 -0.66
C LYS A 171 -1.59 23.18 -1.46
N ARG A 172 -1.38 24.40 -0.93
CA ARG A 172 -1.66 25.66 -1.63
C ARG A 172 -0.45 26.21 -2.40
N SER A 173 0.73 25.63 -2.20
CA SER A 173 1.94 26.05 -2.90
C SER A 173 2.05 25.45 -4.30
N ASN A 174 2.74 26.16 -5.21
CA ASN A 174 3.03 25.66 -6.57
C ASN A 174 3.85 24.35 -6.56
N SER A 175 4.52 24.02 -5.45
CA SER A 175 5.24 22.76 -5.29
C SER A 175 4.30 21.54 -5.16
N TRP A 176 2.99 21.75 -5.10
CA TRP A 176 1.98 20.69 -4.96
C TRP A 176 1.21 20.46 -6.26
N GLU A 177 1.84 19.79 -7.23
CA GLU A 177 1.15 19.30 -8.43
C GLU A 177 0.87 17.80 -8.31
N ARG A 178 -0.40 17.44 -8.19
CA ARG A 178 -0.83 16.05 -8.36
C ARG A 178 -1.11 15.81 -9.84
N GLY A 179 -0.26 15.02 -10.49
CA GLY A 179 -0.57 14.55 -11.84
C GLY A 179 -1.93 13.87 -11.89
N THR A 180 -2.75 14.25 -12.88
CA THR A 180 -4.03 13.62 -13.18
C THR A 180 -3.79 12.25 -13.80
N ARG A 181 -4.58 11.25 -13.39
CA ARG A 181 -4.54 9.92 -13.99
C ARG A 181 -5.65 9.89 -15.03
N HIS A 182 -5.27 9.84 -16.30
CA HIS A 182 -6.23 9.79 -17.39
C HIS A 182 -6.58 8.35 -17.76
N ALA A 183 -7.83 8.14 -18.15
CA ALA A 183 -8.26 6.91 -18.82
C ALA A 183 -7.64 6.80 -20.21
N LEU A 184 -7.48 5.57 -20.69
CA LEU A 184 -7.15 5.35 -22.11
C LEU A 184 -8.32 5.81 -22.98
N THR A 185 -8.04 6.46 -24.10
CA THR A 185 -9.07 6.74 -25.11
C THR A 185 -9.61 5.42 -25.70
N ARG A 186 -10.79 5.47 -26.34
CA ARG A 186 -11.38 4.29 -26.99
C ARG A 186 -10.44 3.71 -28.07
N GLU A 187 -9.78 4.58 -28.82
CA GLU A 187 -8.79 4.20 -29.84
C GLU A 187 -7.56 3.54 -29.23
N GLN A 188 -7.00 4.10 -28.14
CA GLN A 188 -5.84 3.53 -27.45
C GLN A 188 -6.16 2.17 -26.81
N GLN A 189 -7.33 2.04 -26.17
CA GLN A 189 -7.78 0.78 -25.61
C GLN A 189 -7.96 -0.28 -26.70
N LYS A 190 -8.60 0.07 -27.82
CA LYS A 190 -8.77 -0.81 -28.97
C LYS A 190 -7.42 -1.24 -29.54
N ALA A 191 -6.52 -0.30 -29.80
CA ALA A 191 -5.18 -0.57 -30.31
C ALA A 191 -4.40 -1.53 -29.40
N PHE A 192 -4.46 -1.31 -28.07
CA PHE A 192 -3.81 -2.20 -27.10
C PHE A 192 -4.36 -3.64 -27.16
N MET A 193 -5.69 -3.79 -27.18
CA MET A 193 -6.35 -5.10 -27.21
C MET A 193 -6.09 -5.84 -28.52
N GLU A 194 -6.19 -5.15 -29.66
CA GLU A 194 -5.93 -5.72 -30.98
C GLU A 194 -4.48 -6.16 -31.13
N TYR A 195 -3.53 -5.31 -30.75
CA TYR A 195 -2.11 -5.65 -30.80
C TYR A 195 -1.76 -6.83 -29.88
N THR A 196 -2.36 -6.88 -28.68
CA THR A 196 -2.21 -8.04 -27.79
C THR A 196 -2.74 -9.31 -28.43
N ALA A 197 -3.92 -9.26 -29.06
CA ALA A 197 -4.56 -10.42 -29.68
C ALA A 197 -3.79 -10.93 -30.92
N SER A 198 -3.29 -10.03 -31.77
CA SER A 198 -2.61 -10.40 -33.01
C SER A 198 -1.16 -10.84 -32.80
N SER A 199 -0.53 -10.45 -31.70
CA SER A 199 0.87 -10.78 -31.43
C SER A 199 1.02 -12.20 -30.85
N PRO A 200 1.75 -13.11 -31.53
CA PRO A 200 2.03 -14.44 -30.98
C PRO A 200 2.81 -14.40 -29.66
N LEU A 201 3.52 -13.29 -29.40
CA LEU A 201 4.27 -13.10 -28.17
C LEU A 201 3.37 -12.69 -26.99
N TYR A 202 2.24 -12.03 -27.25
CA TYR A 202 1.43 -11.38 -26.21
C TYR A 202 -0.01 -11.92 -26.09
N ASN A 203 -0.50 -12.69 -27.07
CA ASN A 203 -1.87 -13.20 -27.10
C ASN A 203 -2.31 -13.94 -25.83
N HIS A 204 -1.39 -14.63 -25.14
CA HIS A 204 -1.67 -15.31 -23.89
C HIS A 204 -2.08 -14.38 -22.74
N TRP A 205 -1.83 -13.07 -22.84
CA TRP A 205 -2.33 -12.07 -21.87
C TRP A 205 -3.74 -11.59 -22.17
N LEU A 206 -4.27 -11.87 -23.36
CA LEU A 206 -5.55 -11.34 -23.83
C LEU A 206 -6.71 -11.65 -22.87
N PRO A 207 -6.90 -12.89 -22.37
CA PRO A 207 -7.99 -13.18 -21.43
C PRO A 207 -7.92 -12.32 -20.16
N LEU A 208 -6.73 -12.18 -19.57
CA LEU A 208 -6.51 -11.40 -18.36
C LEU A 208 -6.84 -9.91 -18.58
N PHE A 209 -6.42 -9.33 -19.71
CA PHE A 209 -6.71 -7.92 -20.01
C PHE A 209 -8.18 -7.69 -20.37
N THR A 210 -8.82 -8.62 -21.08
CA THR A 210 -10.26 -8.57 -21.35
C THR A 210 -11.05 -8.54 -20.04
N VAL A 211 -10.69 -9.38 -19.06
CA VAL A 211 -11.33 -9.37 -17.74
C VAL A 211 -11.08 -8.05 -17.01
N LEU A 212 -9.85 -7.52 -17.00
CA LEU A 212 -9.55 -6.25 -16.33
C LEU A 212 -10.33 -5.07 -16.92
N PHE A 213 -10.35 -4.94 -18.25
CA PHE A 213 -11.08 -3.87 -18.94
C PHE A 213 -12.59 -4.07 -18.92
N GLY A 214 -13.09 -5.31 -18.88
CA GLY A 214 -14.51 -5.62 -18.94
C GLY A 214 -15.21 -5.67 -17.58
N THR A 215 -14.47 -5.73 -16.47
CA THR A 215 -15.04 -5.82 -15.11
C THR A 215 -14.68 -4.65 -14.21
N GLY A 216 -13.61 -3.91 -14.52
CA GLY A 216 -13.08 -2.88 -13.63
C GLY A 216 -12.55 -3.41 -12.29
N CYS A 217 -12.36 -4.72 -12.14
CA CYS A 217 -11.84 -5.30 -10.91
C CYS A 217 -10.40 -4.82 -10.62
N ARG A 218 -10.04 -4.73 -9.34
CA ARG A 218 -8.65 -4.44 -8.96
C ARG A 218 -7.77 -5.62 -9.35
N ILE A 219 -6.50 -5.37 -9.65
CA ILE A 219 -5.63 -6.44 -10.13
C ILE A 219 -5.48 -7.61 -9.15
N GLY A 220 -5.43 -7.34 -7.84
CA GLY A 220 -5.41 -8.40 -6.83
C GLY A 220 -6.72 -9.20 -6.76
N GLU A 221 -7.86 -8.59 -7.11
CA GLU A 221 -9.15 -9.29 -7.23
C GLU A 221 -9.09 -10.24 -8.44
N VAL A 222 -8.63 -9.75 -9.60
CA VAL A 222 -8.53 -10.57 -10.83
C VAL A 222 -7.54 -11.72 -10.72
N ILE A 223 -6.33 -11.48 -10.19
CA ILE A 223 -5.33 -12.53 -9.95
C ILE A 223 -5.85 -13.54 -8.92
N GLY A 224 -6.67 -13.08 -7.98
CA GLY A 224 -7.26 -13.93 -6.96
C GLY A 224 -8.48 -14.70 -7.42
N LEU A 225 -9.09 -14.40 -8.57
CA LEU A 225 -10.29 -15.12 -9.02
C LEU A 225 -10.02 -16.62 -9.15
N ARG A 226 -10.99 -17.42 -8.71
CA ARG A 226 -10.99 -18.88 -8.84
C ARG A 226 -12.14 -19.31 -9.72
N TRP A 227 -12.05 -20.52 -10.27
CA TRP A 227 -13.13 -21.09 -11.07
C TRP A 227 -14.44 -21.17 -10.28
N ASP A 228 -14.36 -21.43 -8.97
CA ASP A 228 -15.51 -21.45 -8.05
C ASP A 228 -16.19 -20.09 -7.83
N ASP A 229 -15.54 -18.98 -8.19
CA ASP A 229 -16.12 -17.64 -8.03
C ASP A 229 -16.98 -17.23 -9.24
N LEU A 230 -17.04 -18.06 -10.28
CA LEU A 230 -17.78 -17.81 -11.52
C LEU A 230 -19.12 -18.54 -11.54
N ASP A 231 -20.21 -17.80 -11.65
CA ASP A 231 -21.55 -18.33 -11.95
C ASP A 231 -21.81 -18.13 -13.45
N TYR A 232 -21.56 -19.18 -14.24
CA TYR A 232 -21.73 -19.16 -15.69
C TYR A 232 -23.19 -19.10 -16.12
N GLU A 233 -24.12 -19.66 -15.34
CA GLU A 233 -25.56 -19.64 -15.64
C GLU A 233 -26.12 -18.22 -15.51
N LYS A 234 -25.76 -17.54 -14.42
CA LYS A 234 -26.20 -16.16 -14.17
C LYS A 234 -25.28 -15.11 -14.79
N ARG A 235 -24.17 -15.51 -15.40
CA ARG A 235 -23.13 -14.63 -15.96
C ARG A 235 -22.62 -13.64 -14.93
N GLN A 236 -22.21 -14.14 -13.77
CA GLN A 236 -21.82 -13.34 -12.61
C GLN A 236 -20.47 -13.76 -12.04
N ILE A 237 -19.68 -12.78 -11.61
CA ILE A 237 -18.39 -12.97 -10.93
C ILE A 237 -18.56 -12.55 -9.48
N SER A 238 -18.32 -13.46 -8.55
CA SER A 238 -18.33 -13.16 -7.12
C SER A 238 -16.97 -12.61 -6.66
N ILE A 239 -16.88 -11.31 -6.45
CA ILE A 239 -15.69 -10.67 -5.88
C ILE A 239 -15.77 -10.72 -4.35
N ASN A 240 -15.19 -11.75 -3.76
CA ASN A 240 -15.24 -11.98 -2.30
C ASN A 240 -13.85 -12.02 -1.62
N HIS A 241 -12.77 -12.04 -2.39
CA HIS A 241 -11.38 -12.01 -1.93
C HIS A 241 -10.45 -11.34 -2.95
N ALA A 242 -9.21 -11.10 -2.56
CA ALA A 242 -8.14 -10.62 -3.43
C ALA A 242 -6.80 -11.24 -3.00
N VAL A 243 -5.92 -11.49 -3.96
CA VAL A 243 -4.54 -11.88 -3.68
C VAL A 243 -3.67 -10.63 -3.58
N ILE A 244 -2.83 -10.57 -2.55
CA ILE A 244 -1.81 -9.55 -2.36
C ILE A 244 -0.44 -10.20 -2.27
N TYR A 245 0.55 -9.56 -2.89
CA TYR A 245 1.95 -9.94 -2.75
C TYR A 245 2.62 -9.01 -1.74
N ARG A 246 3.10 -9.54 -0.61
CA ARG A 246 3.62 -8.71 0.49
C ARG A 246 4.92 -9.25 1.06
N MET A 247 5.74 -8.32 1.56
CA MET A 247 6.90 -8.65 2.39
C MET A 247 6.43 -9.05 3.79
N MET A 248 6.86 -10.22 4.23
CA MET A 248 6.63 -10.77 5.56
C MET A 248 7.69 -10.26 6.54
N GLU A 249 7.43 -10.38 7.85
CA GLU A 249 8.37 -9.92 8.88
C GLU A 249 9.70 -10.68 8.84
N ASN A 250 9.70 -11.90 8.29
CA ASN A 250 10.91 -12.70 8.05
C ASN A 250 11.75 -12.20 6.84
N GLY A 251 11.34 -11.12 6.17
CA GLY A 251 12.03 -10.54 5.02
C GLY A 251 11.77 -11.26 3.69
N LYS A 252 10.87 -12.25 3.64
CA LYS A 252 10.46 -12.92 2.40
C LYS A 252 9.19 -12.30 1.84
N ALA A 253 9.08 -12.19 0.52
CA ALA A 253 7.87 -11.73 -0.13
C ALA A 253 7.03 -12.93 -0.60
N GLU A 254 5.78 -12.98 -0.14
CA GLU A 254 4.88 -14.12 -0.33
C GLU A 254 3.47 -13.65 -0.73
N PHE A 255 2.73 -14.52 -1.42
CA PHE A 255 1.33 -14.29 -1.75
C PHE A 255 0.45 -14.59 -0.55
N HIS A 256 -0.58 -13.77 -0.37
CA HIS A 256 -1.60 -13.97 0.65
C HIS A 256 -2.97 -13.58 0.13
N VAL A 257 -3.97 -14.28 0.64
CA VAL A 257 -5.36 -13.91 0.45
C VAL A 257 -5.69 -12.78 1.42
N SER A 258 -6.29 -11.73 0.89
CA SER A 258 -6.92 -10.66 1.67
C SER A 258 -8.40 -10.65 1.41
N THR A 259 -9.17 -10.79 2.47
CA THR A 259 -10.62 -10.57 2.42
C THR A 259 -10.92 -9.07 2.51
N PRO A 260 -11.94 -8.58 1.78
CA PRO A 260 -12.36 -7.19 1.88
C PRO A 260 -12.79 -6.87 3.32
N LYS A 261 -12.32 -5.72 3.83
CA LYS A 261 -12.61 -5.28 5.21
C LYS A 261 -14.07 -4.87 5.42
N THR A 262 -14.78 -4.52 4.36
CA THR A 262 -16.10 -3.90 4.39
C THR A 262 -17.10 -4.71 3.57
N LYS A 263 -18.39 -4.63 3.92
CA LYS A 263 -19.48 -5.27 3.16
C LYS A 263 -19.44 -4.84 1.69
N ALA A 264 -19.20 -3.56 1.41
CA ALA A 264 -19.07 -3.01 0.05
C ALA A 264 -17.91 -3.59 -0.78
N GLY A 265 -16.93 -4.23 -0.13
CA GLY A 265 -15.85 -4.91 -0.82
C GLY A 265 -16.22 -6.29 -1.34
N LYS A 266 -17.29 -6.90 -0.81
CA LYS A 266 -17.90 -8.12 -1.36
C LYS A 266 -19.00 -7.71 -2.33
N ARG A 267 -18.84 -8.03 -3.61
CA ARG A 267 -19.79 -7.64 -4.65
C ARG A 267 -19.87 -8.68 -5.75
N THR A 268 -20.95 -8.62 -6.51
CA THR A 268 -21.12 -9.42 -7.73
C THR A 268 -20.97 -8.52 -8.93
N VAL A 269 -20.15 -8.93 -9.90
CA VAL A 269 -19.95 -8.18 -11.16
C VAL A 269 -20.54 -8.99 -12.32
N PRO A 270 -21.46 -8.43 -13.12
CA PRO A 270 -21.99 -9.12 -14.29
C PRO A 270 -20.92 -9.26 -15.37
N MET A 271 -20.96 -10.36 -16.13
CA MET A 271 -20.05 -10.63 -17.24
C MET A 271 -20.61 -10.02 -18.54
N MET A 272 -19.80 -9.19 -19.20
CA MET A 272 -19.99 -8.91 -20.63
C MET A 272 -19.71 -10.18 -21.45
N ASP A 273 -20.27 -10.28 -22.66
CA ASP A 273 -20.03 -11.44 -23.54
C ASP A 273 -18.54 -11.68 -23.79
N ALA A 274 -17.76 -10.62 -23.99
CA ALA A 274 -16.31 -10.71 -24.15
C ALA A 274 -15.60 -11.26 -22.91
N VAL A 275 -16.07 -10.92 -21.70
CA VAL A 275 -15.51 -11.42 -20.44
C VAL A 275 -15.86 -12.89 -20.23
N TYR A 276 -17.12 -13.25 -20.51
CA TYR A 276 -17.56 -14.64 -20.50
C TYR A 276 -16.73 -15.51 -21.44
N GLN A 277 -16.53 -15.04 -22.68
CA GLN A 277 -15.73 -15.74 -23.67
C GLN A 277 -14.25 -15.83 -23.24
N ALA A 278 -13.69 -14.76 -22.68
CA ALA A 278 -12.32 -14.78 -22.17
C ALA A 278 -12.09 -15.86 -21.09
N PHE A 279 -13.04 -16.07 -20.19
CA PHE A 279 -12.94 -17.16 -19.21
C PHE A 279 -13.05 -18.54 -19.86
N ARG A 280 -13.91 -18.69 -20.86
CA ARG A 280 -14.02 -19.95 -21.63
C ARG A 280 -12.73 -20.27 -22.37
N ASP A 281 -12.16 -19.30 -23.07
CA ASP A 281 -10.91 -19.47 -23.83
C ASP A 281 -9.75 -19.80 -22.89
N GLU A 282 -9.68 -19.13 -21.73
CA GLU A 282 -8.69 -19.42 -20.69
C GLU A 282 -8.86 -20.84 -20.11
N TYR A 283 -10.09 -21.30 -19.89
CA TYR A 283 -10.37 -22.65 -19.40
C TYR A 283 -9.92 -23.72 -20.40
N GLU A 284 -10.24 -23.55 -21.69
CA GLU A 284 -9.81 -24.49 -22.73
C GLU A 284 -8.28 -24.48 -22.89
N ALA A 285 -7.63 -23.31 -22.89
CA ALA A 285 -6.18 -23.21 -22.91
C ALA A 285 -5.52 -23.90 -21.70
N GLN A 286 -6.17 -23.88 -20.53
CA GLN A 286 -5.69 -24.56 -19.33
C GLN A 286 -5.82 -26.08 -19.37
N LYS A 287 -6.78 -26.64 -20.10
CA LYS A 287 -6.84 -28.09 -20.31
C LYS A 287 -5.59 -28.61 -21.03
N GLU A 288 -5.03 -27.81 -21.93
CA GLU A 288 -3.82 -28.17 -22.68
C GLU A 288 -2.52 -27.87 -21.92
N ARG A 289 -2.40 -26.69 -21.30
CA ARG A 289 -1.16 -26.24 -20.65
C ARG A 289 -1.06 -26.57 -19.16
N GLY A 290 -2.14 -27.06 -18.56
CA GLY A 290 -2.28 -27.27 -17.12
C GLY A 290 -2.94 -26.09 -16.39
N PHE A 291 -3.66 -26.44 -15.32
CA PHE A 291 -4.31 -25.49 -14.41
C PHE A 291 -3.31 -24.89 -13.40
N ASN A 292 -3.72 -23.80 -12.75
CA ASN A 292 -2.97 -23.22 -11.65
C ASN A 292 -2.83 -24.23 -10.48
N ILE A 293 -1.60 -24.41 -9.97
CA ILE A 293 -1.25 -25.36 -8.91
C ILE A 293 -1.04 -24.70 -7.53
N GLU A 294 -1.08 -23.37 -7.46
CA GLU A 294 -0.80 -22.63 -6.25
C GLU A 294 -1.91 -22.84 -5.21
N VAL A 295 -1.49 -23.06 -3.96
CA VAL A 295 -2.37 -23.00 -2.79
C VAL A 295 -1.95 -21.83 -1.93
N CYS A 296 -2.78 -20.78 -1.86
CA CYS A 296 -2.49 -19.56 -1.13
C CYS A 296 -3.49 -19.42 0.03
N ASP A 297 -2.99 -19.42 1.27
CA ASP A 297 -3.79 -19.36 2.51
C ASP A 297 -4.98 -20.36 2.50
N GLY A 298 -4.77 -21.57 1.96
CA GLY A 298 -5.78 -22.63 1.89
C GLY A 298 -6.75 -22.53 0.70
N MET A 299 -6.64 -21.50 -0.14
CA MET A 299 -7.41 -21.35 -1.37
C MET A 299 -6.61 -21.84 -2.58
N SER A 300 -7.27 -22.55 -3.49
CA SER A 300 -6.72 -23.12 -4.73
C SER A 300 -7.72 -22.99 -5.89
N GLY A 301 -7.31 -23.35 -7.12
CA GLY A 301 -8.18 -23.27 -8.30
C GLY A 301 -8.24 -21.87 -8.91
N PHE A 302 -7.17 -21.09 -8.76
CA PHE A 302 -7.04 -19.76 -9.33
C PHE A 302 -7.08 -19.79 -10.86
N ILE A 303 -7.78 -18.82 -11.46
CA ILE A 303 -8.01 -18.74 -12.90
C ILE A 303 -6.75 -18.38 -13.65
N PHE A 304 -5.97 -17.38 -13.21
CA PHE A 304 -4.82 -16.94 -13.99
C PHE A 304 -3.50 -17.49 -13.43
N ALA A 305 -2.75 -18.17 -14.28
CA ALA A 305 -1.47 -18.79 -13.93
C ALA A 305 -0.30 -18.17 -14.70
N ASN A 306 0.80 -17.96 -13.99
CA ASN A 306 2.08 -17.64 -14.61
C ASN A 306 2.68 -18.88 -15.30
N ARG A 307 3.77 -18.69 -16.06
CA ARG A 307 4.46 -19.77 -16.80
C ARG A 307 4.96 -20.96 -15.94
N ASN A 308 5.05 -20.80 -14.62
CA ASN A 308 5.45 -21.83 -13.68
C ASN A 308 4.23 -22.48 -12.99
N GLY A 309 3.00 -22.18 -13.42
CA GLY A 309 1.76 -22.70 -12.83
C GLY A 309 1.29 -21.97 -11.56
N GLY A 310 2.01 -20.95 -11.10
CA GLY A 310 1.68 -20.20 -9.87
C GLY A 310 0.94 -18.88 -10.13
N LEU A 311 0.67 -18.12 -9.08
CA LEU A 311 -0.02 -16.82 -9.18
C LEU A 311 0.82 -15.76 -9.92
N HIS A 312 0.15 -14.86 -10.65
CA HIS A 312 0.82 -13.70 -11.22
C HIS A 312 1.19 -12.68 -10.12
N ASN A 313 2.40 -12.13 -10.23
CA ASN A 313 2.76 -10.94 -9.47
C ASN A 313 2.23 -9.68 -10.20
N PRO A 314 1.51 -8.76 -9.54
CA PRO A 314 1.02 -7.53 -10.18
C PRO A 314 2.11 -6.70 -10.88
N SER A 315 3.34 -6.70 -10.34
CA SER A 315 4.47 -6.02 -10.98
C SER A 315 4.86 -6.65 -12.32
N THR A 316 4.74 -7.97 -12.46
CA THR A 316 5.00 -8.69 -13.71
C THR A 316 4.00 -8.32 -14.79
N ILE A 317 2.72 -8.17 -14.41
CA ILE A 317 1.67 -7.75 -15.34
C ILE A 317 1.89 -6.31 -15.79
N ASN A 318 2.25 -5.38 -14.89
CA ASN A 318 2.62 -4.02 -15.29
C ASN A 318 3.84 -3.98 -16.22
N ARG A 319 4.83 -4.87 -16.02
CA ARG A 319 5.95 -5.02 -16.96
C ARG A 319 5.50 -5.57 -18.32
N ALA A 320 4.53 -6.49 -18.35
CA ALA A 320 3.94 -6.99 -19.59
C ALA A 320 3.19 -5.88 -20.34
N ILE A 321 2.31 -5.13 -19.65
CA ILE A 321 1.63 -3.94 -20.20
C ILE A 321 2.64 -2.99 -20.83
N ARG A 322 3.74 -2.70 -20.13
CA ARG A 322 4.81 -1.84 -20.64
C ARG A 322 5.40 -2.34 -21.95
N ARG A 323 5.81 -3.62 -21.99
CA ARG A 323 6.39 -4.22 -23.20
C ARG A 323 5.42 -4.17 -24.37
N ILE A 324 4.15 -4.47 -24.13
CA ILE A 324 3.11 -4.49 -25.16
C ILE A 324 2.93 -3.10 -25.78
N TYR A 325 2.71 -2.06 -24.96
CA TYR A 325 2.50 -0.72 -25.52
C TYR A 325 3.78 -0.16 -26.16
N GLU A 326 4.97 -0.48 -25.65
CA GLU A 326 6.25 -0.06 -26.25
C GLU A 326 6.45 -0.71 -27.62
N SER A 327 6.16 -2.00 -27.76
CA SER A 327 6.22 -2.71 -29.04
C SER A 327 5.18 -2.18 -30.03
N HIS A 328 3.93 -2.01 -29.59
CA HIS A 328 2.88 -1.39 -30.41
C HIS A 328 3.31 -0.01 -30.92
N ASN A 329 3.76 0.88 -30.03
CA ASN A 329 4.15 2.23 -30.39
C ASN A 329 5.30 2.25 -31.41
N ALA A 330 6.29 1.37 -31.25
CA ALA A 330 7.41 1.28 -32.18
C ALA A 330 6.95 0.88 -33.60
N GLU A 331 6.05 -0.10 -33.71
CA GLU A 331 5.49 -0.52 -34.99
C GLU A 331 4.53 0.51 -35.60
N GLU A 332 3.70 1.13 -34.75
CA GLU A 332 2.69 2.10 -35.14
C GLU A 332 3.31 3.39 -35.69
N ILE A 333 4.44 3.85 -35.15
CA ILE A 333 5.17 5.01 -35.70
C ILE A 333 5.59 4.74 -37.14
N VAL A 334 6.11 3.53 -37.43
CA VAL A 334 6.54 3.15 -38.78
C VAL A 334 5.34 2.99 -39.71
N LYS A 335 4.27 2.34 -39.24
CA LYS A 335 3.05 2.10 -40.01
C LYS A 335 2.33 3.42 -40.36
N ALA A 336 2.12 4.29 -39.38
CA ALA A 336 1.48 5.58 -39.57
C ALA A 336 2.24 6.49 -40.55
N LYS A 337 3.58 6.45 -40.52
CA LYS A 337 4.43 7.16 -41.49
C LYS A 337 4.23 6.64 -42.92
N LYS A 338 4.13 5.33 -43.11
CA LYS A 338 3.86 4.72 -44.42
C LYS A 338 2.45 5.08 -44.93
N GLU A 339 1.47 5.09 -44.02
CA GLU A 339 0.06 5.39 -44.28
C GLU A 339 -0.26 6.89 -44.32
N LYS A 340 0.74 7.77 -44.10
CA LYS A 340 0.60 9.24 -44.05
C LYS A 340 -0.50 9.73 -43.09
N ARG A 341 -0.66 9.06 -41.95
CA ARG A 341 -1.60 9.45 -40.89
C ARG A 341 -0.88 9.72 -39.57
N ALA A 342 -1.58 10.31 -38.62
CA ALA A 342 -1.07 10.45 -37.25
C ALA A 342 -0.99 9.07 -36.56
N PRO A 343 0.08 8.78 -35.80
CA PRO A 343 0.22 7.52 -35.07
C PRO A 343 -0.70 7.49 -33.84
N ILE A 344 -1.32 6.34 -33.60
CA ILE A 344 -2.12 6.11 -32.39
C ILE A 344 -1.20 5.56 -31.31
N LEU A 345 -0.58 6.48 -30.57
CA LEU A 345 0.34 6.13 -29.48
C LEU A 345 -0.42 5.83 -28.18
N ILE A 346 -0.05 4.72 -27.56
CA ILE A 346 -0.55 4.32 -26.26
C ILE A 346 0.37 4.91 -25.18
N PRO A 347 -0.14 5.71 -24.23
CA PRO A 347 0.66 6.29 -23.17
C PRO A 347 1.06 5.22 -22.15
N HIS A 348 2.03 5.55 -21.29
CA HIS A 348 2.32 4.69 -20.15
C HIS A 348 1.10 4.55 -19.24
N PHE A 349 0.67 3.32 -18.98
CA PHE A 349 -0.41 3.01 -18.07
C PHE A 349 -0.15 1.71 -17.28
N SER A 350 -1.02 1.40 -16.33
CA SER A 350 -0.90 0.26 -15.42
C SER A 350 -2.26 -0.41 -15.19
N CYS A 351 -2.28 -1.54 -14.47
CA CYS A 351 -3.55 -2.23 -14.15
C CYS A 351 -4.57 -1.31 -13.45
N HIS A 352 -4.12 -0.35 -12.65
CA HIS A 352 -5.03 0.62 -12.02
C HIS A 352 -5.65 1.61 -13.03
N HIS A 353 -4.96 1.89 -14.12
CA HIS A 353 -5.51 2.68 -15.22
C HIS A 353 -6.56 1.88 -15.99
N MET A 354 -6.42 0.56 -16.16
CA MET A 354 -7.46 -0.27 -16.79
C MET A 354 -8.79 -0.18 -16.04
N ARG A 355 -8.73 -0.27 -14.70
CA ARG A 355 -9.89 -0.06 -13.83
C ARG A 355 -10.47 1.35 -13.98
N HIS A 356 -9.61 2.36 -14.05
CA HIS A 356 -10.06 3.74 -14.24
C HIS A 356 -10.72 3.92 -15.61
N THR A 357 -10.14 3.38 -16.68
CA THR A 357 -10.74 3.33 -18.02
C THR A 357 -12.11 2.67 -17.99
N PHE A 358 -12.27 1.50 -17.36
CA PHE A 358 -13.60 0.87 -17.22
C PHE A 358 -14.59 1.79 -16.49
N CYS A 359 -14.16 2.42 -15.39
CA CYS A 359 -15.02 3.35 -14.65
C CYS A 359 -15.45 4.54 -15.51
N THR A 360 -14.54 5.11 -16.32
CA THR A 360 -14.86 6.19 -17.27
C THR A 360 -15.88 5.71 -18.29
N ARG A 361 -15.68 4.54 -18.91
CA ARG A 361 -16.63 3.97 -19.88
C ARG A 361 -17.99 3.66 -19.26
N LEU A 362 -18.01 3.21 -18.01
CA LEU A 362 -19.24 2.97 -17.26
C LEU A 362 -19.97 4.29 -16.98
N CYS A 363 -19.26 5.34 -16.57
CA CYS A 363 -19.83 6.67 -16.34
C CYS A 363 -20.36 7.34 -17.62
N GLU A 364 -19.83 6.97 -18.79
CA GLU A 364 -20.34 7.46 -20.08
C GLU A 364 -21.70 6.86 -20.47
N VAL A 365 -22.06 5.70 -19.91
CA VAL A 365 -23.31 4.98 -20.27
C VAL A 365 -24.31 4.91 -19.13
N GLU A 366 -23.84 4.97 -17.87
CA GLU A 366 -24.66 4.86 -16.67
C GLU A 366 -24.80 6.24 -16.00
N GLU A 367 -26.03 6.74 -15.98
CA GLU A 367 -26.36 8.01 -15.33
C GLU A 367 -26.39 7.88 -13.80
N ASN A 368 -26.69 6.68 -13.28
CA ASN A 368 -26.76 6.43 -11.86
C ASN A 368 -25.39 6.13 -11.25
N ILE A 369 -24.78 7.18 -10.67
CA ILE A 369 -23.49 7.12 -9.98
C ILE A 369 -23.47 6.06 -8.86
N LYS A 370 -24.62 5.75 -8.22
CA LYS A 370 -24.67 4.70 -7.18
C LYS A 370 -24.52 3.31 -7.75
N VAL A 371 -25.08 3.04 -8.92
CA VAL A 371 -24.89 1.76 -9.63
C VAL A 371 -23.42 1.62 -10.03
N ALA A 372 -22.84 2.68 -10.61
CA ALA A 372 -21.41 2.69 -10.94
C ALA A 372 -20.53 2.51 -9.69
N GLN A 373 -20.85 3.16 -8.57
CA GLN A 373 -20.14 3.01 -7.31
C GLN A 373 -20.15 1.56 -6.80
N ASP A 374 -21.30 0.89 -6.89
CA ASP A 374 -21.50 -0.49 -6.43
C ASP A 374 -20.73 -1.49 -7.29
N ILE A 375 -20.87 -1.40 -8.62
CA ILE A 375 -20.10 -2.23 -9.57
C ILE A 375 -18.60 -2.07 -9.35
N MET A 376 -18.14 -0.84 -9.12
CA MET A 376 -16.74 -0.58 -8.83
C MET A 376 -16.32 -1.09 -7.45
N GLY A 377 -17.22 -1.14 -6.46
CA GLY A 377 -16.86 -1.44 -5.07
C GLY A 377 -16.00 -0.32 -4.46
N HIS A 378 -16.40 0.93 -4.68
CA HIS A 378 -15.80 2.10 -4.02
C HIS A 378 -16.53 2.39 -2.69
N ALA A 379 -15.80 2.33 -1.58
CA ALA A 379 -16.35 2.70 -0.27
C ALA A 379 -16.67 4.21 -0.20
N ASP A 380 -15.84 5.04 -0.84
CA ASP A 380 -16.02 6.49 -0.92
C ASP A 380 -16.56 6.88 -2.31
N ILE A 381 -17.65 7.65 -2.32
CA ILE A 381 -18.28 8.15 -3.54
C ILE A 381 -17.42 9.20 -4.24
N GLY A 382 -16.58 9.94 -3.49
CA GLY A 382 -15.70 10.97 -4.06
C GLY A 382 -14.75 10.41 -5.12
N THR A 383 -14.32 9.16 -4.96
CA THR A 383 -13.52 8.45 -5.98
C THR A 383 -14.27 8.29 -7.30
N THR A 384 -15.54 7.90 -7.27
CA THR A 384 -16.36 7.76 -8.48
C THR A 384 -16.71 9.13 -9.07
N LEU A 385 -17.03 10.11 -8.23
CA LEU A 385 -17.37 11.48 -8.66
C LEU A 385 -16.23 12.17 -9.41
N ASN A 386 -14.99 12.02 -8.95
CA ASN A 386 -13.84 12.61 -9.65
C ASN A 386 -13.67 12.03 -11.06
N ILE A 387 -13.92 10.73 -11.24
CA ILE A 387 -13.84 10.06 -12.55
C ILE A 387 -15.01 10.49 -13.43
N TYR A 388 -16.21 10.56 -12.86
CA TYR A 388 -17.42 11.02 -13.55
C TYR A 388 -17.26 12.46 -14.05
N ALA A 389 -16.67 13.35 -13.24
CA ALA A 389 -16.39 14.72 -13.62
C ALA A 389 -15.46 14.82 -14.83
N GLU A 390 -14.39 14.01 -14.86
CA GLU A 390 -13.44 13.94 -15.97
C GLU A 390 -14.07 13.34 -17.24
N ALA A 391 -14.82 12.24 -17.11
CA ALA A 391 -15.54 11.61 -18.22
C ALA A 391 -16.49 12.60 -18.92
N ASN A 392 -17.08 13.51 -18.13
CA ASN A 392 -17.99 14.52 -18.62
C ASN A 392 -17.32 15.79 -19.12
N ASP A 393 -15.99 15.98 -19.04
CA ASP A 393 -15.36 17.21 -19.54
C ASP A 393 -15.47 17.34 -21.07
N GLU A 394 -15.33 16.23 -21.79
CA GLU A 394 -15.57 16.18 -23.24
C GLU A 394 -17.06 16.38 -23.56
N ALA A 395 -17.95 15.86 -22.70
CA ALA A 395 -19.40 16.06 -22.80
C ALA A 395 -19.80 17.51 -22.51
N LYS A 396 -19.14 18.20 -21.56
CA LYS A 396 -19.31 19.63 -21.28
C LYS A 396 -18.95 20.46 -22.50
N LEU A 397 -17.81 20.17 -23.13
CA LEU A 397 -17.37 20.87 -24.36
C LEU A 397 -18.40 20.68 -25.49
N LYS A 398 -18.88 19.44 -25.69
CA LYS A 398 -19.94 19.13 -26.67
C LYS A 398 -21.26 19.81 -26.33
N ALA A 399 -21.64 19.87 -25.05
CA ALA A 399 -22.87 20.52 -24.60
C ALA A 399 -22.82 22.04 -24.83
N VAL A 400 -21.70 22.70 -24.48
CA VAL A 400 -21.49 24.13 -24.75
C VAL A 400 -21.47 24.42 -26.26
N ASN A 401 -20.75 23.63 -27.05
CA ASN A 401 -20.74 23.76 -28.52
C ASN A 401 -22.13 23.51 -29.13
N SER A 402 -22.91 22.59 -28.56
CA SER A 402 -24.28 22.35 -29.00
C SER A 402 -25.24 23.46 -28.58
N MET A 403 -25.01 24.12 -27.43
CA MET A 403 -25.74 25.32 -27.02
C MET A 403 -25.44 26.48 -27.97
N GLN A 404 -24.17 26.69 -28.35
CA GLN A 404 -23.79 27.72 -29.32
C GLN A 404 -24.51 27.53 -30.67
N LYS A 405 -24.73 26.29 -31.11
CA LYS A 405 -25.48 26.00 -32.34
C LYS A 405 -27.01 26.18 -32.21
N LYS A 406 -27.56 26.24 -31.00
CA LYS A 406 -29.01 26.29 -30.73
C LYS A 406 -29.48 27.64 -30.21
N PHE A 407 -28.58 28.47 -29.69
CA PHE A 407 -28.87 29.80 -29.19
C PHE A 407 -28.14 30.83 -30.06
N ASP A 408 -28.80 31.30 -31.12
CA ASP A 408 -28.40 32.48 -31.92
C ASP A 408 -28.72 33.80 -31.17
N ILE A 409 -28.43 33.84 -29.87
CA ILE A 409 -28.70 35.00 -28.98
C ILE A 409 -27.39 35.63 -28.46
N PHE A 410 -26.24 35.08 -28.87
CA PHE A 410 -24.91 35.60 -28.55
C PHE A 410 -24.07 35.78 -29.81
#